data_AF-A0AAN4DEG0-F1
#
_entry.id   AF-A0AAN4DEG0-F1
#
_cell.length_a   1.000
_cell.length_b   1.000
_cell.length_c   1.000
_cell.angle_alpha   90.00
_cell.angle_beta   90.00
_cell.angle_gamma   90.00
#
_symmetry.space_group_name_H-M   'P 1'
#
loop_
_entity.id
_entity.type
_entity.pdbx_description
1 polymer ?
#
loop_
_entity_poly.entity_id
_entity_poly.type
_entity_poly.pdbx_seq_one_letter_code
_entity_poly.pdbx_strand_id
1 'polypeptide(L)' 'MSSAFALMMTVFLITGEPQNVITGIYASKESCHQARDEQKISGECLPLNKVSLYLNNEIPAG' A
#
# COMPACT_ATOMS: atom_id res chain seq x y z
N MET A 1 -15.96 2.94 13.39
CA MET A 1 -15.32 2.17 12.31
C MET A 1 -14.23 3.04 11.71
N SER A 2 -12.97 2.78 12.06
CA SER A 2 -11.83 3.52 11.51
C SER A 2 -11.48 2.92 10.15
N SER A 3 -11.63 3.69 9.08
CA SER A 3 -11.20 3.27 7.73
C SER A 3 -9.70 3.50 7.61
N ALA A 4 -8.91 2.44 7.52
CA ALA A 4 -7.49 2.55 7.25
C ALA A 4 -7.19 2.36 5.76
N PHE A 5 -6.20 3.11 5.27
CA PHE A 5 -5.75 3.14 3.88
C PHE A 5 -4.31 2.67 3.83
N ALA A 6 -4.00 1.74 2.94
CA ALA A 6 -2.64 1.32 2.68
C ALA A 6 -2.13 2.00 1.40
N LEU A 7 -0.89 2.45 1.46
CA LEU A 7 -0.13 2.90 0.30
C LEU A 7 0.56 1.68 -0.31
N MET A 8 0.15 1.33 -1.51
CA MET A 8 0.60 0.14 -2.21
C MET A 8 1.43 0.55 -3.42
N MET A 9 2.58 -0.11 -3.61
CA MET A 9 3.48 0.13 -4.74
C MET A 9 3.88 -1.20 -5.37
N THR A 10 3.97 -1.22 -6.70
CA THR A 10 4.55 -2.35 -7.41
C THR A 10 6.05 -2.18 -7.51
N VAL A 11 6.80 -3.14 -6.99
CA VAL A 11 8.26 -3.25 -7.11
C VAL A 11 8.60 -4.40 -8.03
N PHE A 12 9.69 -4.27 -8.78
CA PHE A 12 10.24 -5.38 -9.58
C PHE A 12 11.40 -5.99 -8.81
N LEU A 13 11.26 -7.27 -8.47
CA LEU A 13 12.36 -7.98 -7.83
C LEU A 13 13.47 -8.26 -8.84
N ILE A 14 14.65 -8.60 -8.33
CA ILE A 14 15.80 -9.03 -9.15
C ILE A 14 15.51 -10.31 -9.97
N THR A 15 14.47 -11.06 -9.59
CA THR A 15 13.95 -12.21 -10.35
C THR A 15 13.15 -11.81 -11.59
N GLY A 16 12.84 -10.51 -11.74
CA GLY A 16 11.99 -9.97 -12.81
C GLY A 16 10.50 -10.02 -12.50
N GLU A 17 10.11 -10.57 -11.35
CA GLU A 17 8.71 -10.68 -10.95
C GLU A 17 8.20 -9.36 -10.33
N PRO A 18 7.07 -8.81 -10.80
CA PRO A 18 6.43 -7.69 -10.15
C PRO A 18 5.75 -8.16 -8.87
N GLN A 19 6.05 -7.51 -7.76
CA GLN A 19 5.38 -7.72 -6.48
C GLN A 19 4.74 -6.43 -6.00
N ASN A 20 3.55 -6.55 -5.42
CA ASN A 20 2.91 -5.43 -4.78
C ASN A 20 3.23 -5.43 -3.29
N VAL A 21 3.75 -4.32 -2.80
CA VAL A 21 4.14 -4.13 -1.40
C VAL A 21 3.37 -2.97 -0.80
N ILE A 22 3.04 -3.10 0.49
CA ILE A 22 2.52 -1.98 1.27
C ILE A 22 3.72 -1.22 1.82
N THR A 23 3.78 0.08 1.54
CA THR A 23 4.83 0.97 2.06
C THR A 23 4.39 1.70 3.33
N GLY A 24 3.08 1.75 3.62
CA GLY A 24 2.55 2.30 4.86
C GLY A 24 1.04 2.16 5.00
N ILE A 25 0.55 2.26 6.23
CA ILE A 25 -0.89 2.26 6.58
C ILE A 25 -1.23 3.58 7.27
N TYR A 26 -2.32 4.20 6.84
CA TYR A 26 -2.74 5.54 7.21
C TYR A 26 -4.19 5.57 7.66
N ALA A 27 -4.53 6.49 8.55
CA ALA A 27 -5.89 6.63 9.10
C ALA A 27 -6.87 7.32 8.15
N SER A 28 -6.40 8.00 7.11
CA SER A 28 -7.23 8.69 6.11
C SER A 28 -6.63 8.57 4.71
N LYS A 29 -7.46 8.80 3.69
CA LYS A 29 -7.02 8.79 2.30
C LYS A 29 -6.08 9.98 2.03
N GLU A 30 -6.38 11.15 2.59
CA GLU A 30 -5.57 12.35 2.44
C GLU A 30 -4.15 12.18 3.01
N SER A 31 -4.01 11.60 4.21
CA SER A 31 -2.69 11.34 4.81
C SER A 31 -1.87 10.33 4.01
N CYS A 32 -2.52 9.33 3.42
CA CYS A 32 -1.87 8.41 2.49
C CYS A 32 -1.37 9.11 1.22
N HIS A 33 -2.18 9.98 0.60
CA HIS A 33 -1.76 10.72 -0.61
C HIS A 33 -0.64 11.70 -0.32
N GLN A 34 -0.70 12.40 0.81
CA GLN A 34 0.37 13.29 1.25
C GLN A 34 1.69 12.51 1.39
N ALA A 35 1.68 11.38 2.10
CA ALA A 35 2.86 10.55 2.27
C ALA A 35 3.39 10.00 0.93
N ARG A 36 2.50 9.61 0.00
CA ARG A 36 2.87 9.20 -1.36
C ARG A 36 3.63 10.31 -2.09
N ASP A 37 3.08 11.53 -2.06
CA ASP A 37 3.64 12.67 -2.77
C ASP A 37 4.97 13.13 -2.15
N GLU A 38 5.08 13.10 -0.81
CA GLU A 38 6.31 13.38 -0.07
C GLU A 38 7.41 12.35 -0.35
N GLN A 39 7.07 11.06 -0.36
CA GLN A 39 8.00 9.97 -0.67
C GLN A 39 8.31 9.86 -2.17
N LYS A 40 7.60 10.61 -3.02
CA LYS A 40 7.70 10.59 -4.49
C LYS A 40 7.56 9.18 -5.08
N ILE A 41 6.69 8.37 -4.48
CA ILE A 41 6.46 7.00 -4.92
C ILE A 41 5.24 6.91 -5.84
N SER A 42 5.39 6.15 -6.93
CA SER A 42 4.30 5.84 -7.84
C SER A 42 3.45 4.70 -7.26
N GLY A 43 2.63 5.03 -6.25
CA GLY A 43 1.77 4.08 -5.55
C GLY A 43 0.31 4.53 -5.45
N GLU A 44 -0.57 3.61 -5.08
CA GLU A 44 -2.00 3.85 -4.90
C GLU A 44 -2.42 3.73 -3.43
N CYS A 45 -3.30 4.64 -3.02
CA CYS A 45 -3.91 4.64 -1.69
C CYS A 45 -5.23 3.87 -1.73
N LEU A 46 -5.18 2.62 -1.26
CA LEU A 46 -6.32 1.70 -1.28
C LEU A 46 -6.84 1.46 0.15
N PRO A 47 -8.16 1.34 0.35
CA PRO A 47 -8.69 0.96 1.65
C PRO A 47 -8.24 -0.47 1.99
N LEU A 48 -7.86 -0.73 3.25
CA LEU A 48 -7.26 -2.01 3.68
C LEU A 48 -8.09 -3.24 3.33
N ASN A 49 -9.41 -3.11 3.35
CA ASN A 49 -10.32 -4.20 2.95
C ASN A 49 -10.14 -4.65 1.50
N LYS A 50 -9.66 -3.77 0.62
CA LYS A 50 -9.31 -4.12 -0.76
C LYS A 50 -7.89 -4.66 -0.86
N VAL A 51 -6.99 -4.27 0.03
CA VAL A 51 -5.58 -4.68 -0.03
C VAL A 51 -5.37 -6.14 0.34
N SER A 52 -6.17 -6.71 1.25
CA SER A 52 -6.07 -8.15 1.55
C SER A 52 -6.33 -9.04 0.32
N LEU A 53 -7.10 -8.56 -0.67
CA LEU A 53 -7.35 -9.27 -1.92
C LEU A 53 -6.10 -9.33 -2.81
N TYR A 54 -5.21 -8.33 -2.72
CA TYR A 54 -3.99 -8.27 -3.52
C TYR A 54 -2.81 -8.99 -2.89
N LEU A 55 -2.85 -9.20 -1.57
CA LEU A 55 -1.78 -9.83 -0.80
C LEU A 55 -1.97 -11.34 -0.61
N ASN A 56 -2.89 -12.01 -1.32
CA ASN A 56 -3.16 -13.45 -1.12
C ASN A 56 -3.36 -13.83 0.38
N ASN A 57 -4.07 -12.98 1.14
CA ASN A 57 -4.25 -13.12 2.60
C ASN A 57 -2.97 -12.98 3.46
N GLU A 58 -1.88 -12.41 2.93
CA GLU A 58 -0.72 -12.07 3.75
C GLU A 58 -1.04 -10.92 4.71
N ILE A 59 -0.55 -11.07 5.94
CA ILE A 59 -0.68 -10.07 7.00
C ILE A 59 0.50 -9.12 6.88
N PRO A 60 0.29 -7.81 6.66
CA PRO A 60 1.39 -6.85 6.63
C PRO A 60 2.12 -6.88 7.97
N ALA A 61 3.45 -6.83 7.95
CA ALA A 61 4.23 -6.65 9.17
C ALA A 61 3.79 -5.34 9.83
N GLY A 62 3.35 -5.44 11.09
CA GLY A 62 2.79 -4.33 11.88
C GLY A 62 3.84 -3.29 12.26
#